data_AF-A0A0S7YPZ5-F1
#
_entry.id   AF-A0A0S7YPZ5-F1
#
_cell.length_a   1.000
_cell.length_b   1.000
_cell.length_c   1.000
_cell.angle_alpha   90.00
_cell.angle_beta   90.00
_cell.angle_gamma   90.00
#
_symmetry.space_group_name_H-M   'P 1'
#
loop_
_entity.id
_entity.type
_entity.pdbx_description
1 polymer ?
#
loop_
_entity_poly.entity_id
_entity_poly.type
_entity_poly.pdbx_seq_one_letter_code
_entity_poly.pdbx_strand_id
1 'polypeptide(L)'
;DAVRRELDEETGLAVTRILKVGPPVYSSAGMTDESVAMVFVECEGEITTAANEGTEQIEPMLLSKEEVTRLVEDPSKKFDAKAWLVMVGLTGQNPLTSHF
;
A
#
# COMPACT_ATOMS: atom_id res chain seq x y z
N ASP A 1 0.12 -5.20 -16.22
CA ASP A 1 0.41 -3.93 -16.90
C ASP A 1 0.13 -2.73 -16.02
N ALA A 2 -1.11 -2.52 -15.56
CA ALA A 2 -1.46 -1.39 -14.68
C ALA A 2 -0.48 -1.20 -13.50
N VAL A 3 -0.24 -2.22 -12.67
CA VAL A 3 0.69 -2.14 -11.53
C VAL A 3 2.09 -1.63 -11.88
N ARG A 4 2.62 -1.98 -13.06
CA ARG A 4 3.95 -1.53 -13.47
C ARG A 4 3.95 -0.06 -13.86
N ARG A 5 2.87 0.40 -14.50
CA ARG A 5 2.69 1.77 -14.96
C ARG A 5 2.40 2.71 -13.79
N GLU A 6 1.38 2.39 -12.98
CA GLU A 6 0.98 3.25 -11.84
C GLU A 6 2.12 3.40 -10.83
N LEU A 7 2.86 2.33 -10.51
CA LEU A 7 3.98 2.42 -9.56
C LEU A 7 5.08 3.39 -10.05
N ASP A 8 5.38 3.38 -11.34
CA ASP A 8 6.37 4.28 -11.94
C ASP A 8 5.85 5.73 -11.96
N GLU A 9 4.60 5.94 -12.38
CA GLU A 9 3.98 7.27 -12.46
C GLU A 9 3.81 7.94 -11.08
N GLU A 10 3.37 7.18 -10.07
CA GLU A 10 3.10 7.71 -8.73
C GLU A 10 4.35 7.80 -7.84
N THR A 11 5.35 6.93 -8.05
CA THR A 11 6.49 6.80 -7.11
C THR A 11 7.88 6.84 -7.77
N GLY A 12 7.98 6.71 -9.09
CA GLY A 12 9.24 6.60 -9.82
C GLY A 12 9.95 5.24 -9.69
N LEU A 13 9.29 4.25 -9.08
CA LEU A 13 9.87 2.92 -8.87
C LEU A 13 9.46 1.94 -9.97
N ALA A 14 10.44 1.22 -10.50
CA ALA A 14 10.25 0.21 -11.52
C ALA A 14 10.09 -1.19 -10.89
N VAL A 15 9.05 -1.92 -11.28
CA VAL A 15 8.85 -3.31 -10.83
C VAL A 15 9.91 -4.22 -11.46
N THR A 16 10.74 -4.85 -10.63
CA THR A 16 11.72 -5.85 -11.06
C THR A 16 11.10 -7.24 -11.10
N ARG A 17 10.24 -7.58 -10.12
CA ARG A 17 9.59 -8.89 -10.02
C ARG A 17 8.20 -8.80 -9.41
N ILE A 18 7.25 -9.54 -9.97
CA ILE A 18 5.94 -9.76 -9.32
C ILE A 18 6.07 -10.99 -8.42
N LEU A 19 5.83 -10.81 -7.13
CA LEU A 19 5.89 -11.88 -6.12
C LEU A 19 4.55 -12.60 -5.99
N LYS A 20 3.45 -11.83 -5.97
CA LYS A 20 2.10 -12.37 -5.82
C LYS A 20 1.06 -11.42 -6.39
N VAL A 21 0.06 -11.99 -7.05
CA VAL A 21 -1.17 -11.31 -7.44
C VAL A 21 -2.30 -11.93 -6.62
N GLY A 22 -2.97 -11.11 -5.82
CA GLY A 22 -4.15 -11.52 -5.06
C GLY A 22 -5.38 -11.73 -5.96
N PRO A 23 -6.41 -12.43 -5.46
CA PRO A 23 -7.70 -12.44 -6.14
C PRO A 23 -8.34 -11.04 -6.11
N PRO A 24 -9.35 -10.79 -6.96
CA PRO A 24 -10.20 -9.61 -6.82
C PRO A 24 -10.85 -9.57 -5.43
N VAL A 25 -10.75 -8.44 -4.75
CA VAL A 25 -11.41 -8.16 -3.47
C VAL A 25 -12.23 -6.89 -3.59
N TYR A 26 -13.46 -6.91 -3.07
CA TYR A 26 -14.36 -5.75 -3.14
C TYR A 26 -13.91 -4.65 -2.19
N SER A 27 -13.88 -3.40 -2.66
CA SER A 27 -13.50 -2.25 -1.85
C SER A 27 -14.50 -1.95 -0.73
N SER A 28 -15.80 -2.13 -1.00
CA SER A 28 -16.87 -1.96 -0.02
C SER A 28 -18.09 -2.81 -0.40
N ALA A 29 -18.15 -4.01 0.18
CA ALA A 29 -19.23 -4.96 -0.08
C ALA A 29 -20.60 -4.35 0.29
N GLY A 30 -21.51 -4.31 -0.67
CA GLY A 30 -22.87 -3.75 -0.52
C GLY A 30 -23.00 -2.27 -0.94
N MET A 31 -21.91 -1.56 -1.19
CA MET A 31 -21.93 -0.16 -1.65
C MET A 31 -21.50 0.01 -3.10
N THR A 32 -20.55 -0.82 -3.56
CA THR A 32 -19.97 -0.75 -4.91
C THR A 32 -19.65 -2.16 -5.41
N ASP A 33 -19.65 -2.33 -6.74
CA ASP A 33 -19.13 -3.51 -7.44
C ASP A 33 -17.63 -3.39 -7.75
N GLU A 34 -17.01 -2.26 -7.37
CA GLU A 34 -15.56 -2.05 -7.49
C GLU A 34 -14.80 -3.17 -6.77
N SER A 35 -13.90 -3.80 -7.53
CA SER A 35 -12.96 -4.79 -7.01
C SER A 35 -11.55 -4.43 -7.41
N VAL A 36 -10.61 -4.74 -6.53
CA VAL A 36 -9.18 -4.49 -6.72
C VAL A 36 -8.39 -5.77 -6.50
N ALA A 37 -7.21 -5.87 -7.09
CA ALA A 37 -6.27 -6.96 -6.81
C ALA A 37 -5.04 -6.40 -6.09
N MET A 38 -4.70 -6.97 -4.93
CA MET A 38 -3.47 -6.61 -4.22
C MET A 38 -2.27 -7.31 -4.87
N VAL A 39 -1.24 -6.56 -5.25
CA VAL A 39 -0.04 -7.11 -5.89
C VAL A 39 1.19 -6.80 -5.06
N PHE A 40 1.97 -7.84 -4.74
CA PHE A 40 3.24 -7.72 -4.04
C PHE A 40 4.37 -7.81 -5.07
N VAL A 41 5.30 -6.86 -5.02
CA VAL A 41 6.39 -6.74 -6.00
C VAL A 41 7.73 -6.48 -5.31
N GLU A 42 8.80 -6.87 -5.98
CA GLU A 42 10.11 -6.26 -5.79
C GLU A 42 10.22 -5.10 -6.78
N CYS A 43 10.81 -3.99 -6.36
CA CYS A 43 11.00 -2.79 -7.17
C CYS A 43 12.36 -2.14 -6.88
N GLU A 44 12.81 -1.30 -7.81
CA GLU A 44 14.05 -0.55 -7.72
C GLU A 44 13.85 0.86 -8.28
N GLY A 45 14.79 1.76 -8.01
CA GLY A 45 14.76 3.15 -8.46
C GLY A 45 14.95 4.14 -7.32
N GLU A 46 14.76 5.41 -7.63
CA GLU A 46 14.75 6.50 -6.65
C GLU A 46 13.34 7.06 -6.55
N ILE A 47 12.88 7.31 -5.32
CA ILE A 47 11.56 7.91 -5.11
C ILE A 47 11.50 9.27 -5.82
N THR A 48 10.48 9.45 -6.66
CA THR A 48 10.19 10.74 -7.29
C THR A 48 8.72 10.83 -7.67
N THR A 49 8.20 12.05 -7.75
CA THR A 49 6.87 12.36 -8.25
C THR A 49 6.92 13.06 -9.62
N ALA A 50 8.08 13.02 -10.29
CA ALA A 50 8.29 13.71 -11.57
C ALA A 50 7.39 13.19 -12.71
N ALA A 51 6.91 11.95 -12.61
CA ALA A 51 6.01 11.32 -13.57
C ALA A 51 4.52 11.43 -13.17
N ASN A 52 4.22 12.06 -12.03
CA ASN A 52 2.87 12.12 -11.50
C ASN A 52 1.97 12.99 -12.41
N GLU A 53 0.76 12.52 -12.68
CA GLU A 53 -0.20 13.29 -13.45
C GLU A 53 -0.63 14.52 -12.64
N GLY A 54 -0.42 15.73 -13.16
CA GLY A 54 -0.50 16.99 -12.38
C GLY A 54 -1.84 17.34 -11.70
N THR A 55 -2.84 16.46 -11.76
CA THR A 55 -4.08 16.51 -10.96
C THR A 55 -3.98 15.77 -9.63
N GLU A 56 -3.02 14.87 -9.48
CA GLU A 56 -2.83 14.06 -8.28
C GLU A 56 -1.91 14.77 -7.27
N GLN A 57 -2.10 14.47 -5.99
CA GLN A 57 -1.29 15.01 -4.90
C GLN A 57 -0.80 13.83 -4.05
N ILE A 58 0.30 13.22 -4.50
CA ILE A 58 0.84 12.00 -3.91
C ILE A 58 2.26 12.29 -3.37
N GLU A 59 2.55 11.79 -2.18
CA GLU A 59 3.88 11.83 -1.56
C GLU A 59 4.35 10.40 -1.24
N PRO A 60 5.22 9.79 -2.06
CA PRO A 60 5.77 8.47 -1.81
C PRO A 60 6.71 8.44 -0.61
N MET A 61 6.59 7.39 0.22
CA MET A 61 7.40 7.18 1.42
C MET A 61 8.00 5.77 1.44
N LEU A 62 9.29 5.66 1.74
CA LEU A 62 9.92 4.39 2.12
C LEU A 62 10.02 4.33 3.64
N LEU A 63 9.38 3.31 4.22
CA LEU A 63 9.29 3.14 5.66
C LEU A 63 9.91 1.80 6.08
N SER A 64 10.69 1.85 7.14
CA SER A 64 11.08 0.67 7.91
C SER A 64 9.86 0.05 8.61
N LYS A 65 10.01 -1.21 9.03
CA LYS A 65 8.98 -1.91 9.79
C LYS A 65 8.61 -1.18 11.09
N GLU A 66 9.59 -0.57 11.75
CA GLU A 66 9.43 0.19 12.98
C GLU A 66 8.68 1.51 12.75
N GLU A 67 8.88 2.15 11.60
CA GLU A 67 8.11 3.34 11.18
C GLU A 67 6.67 2.97 10.83
N VAL A 68 6.45 1.88 10.09
CA VAL A 68 5.11 1.37 9.80
C VAL A 68 4.36 1.04 11.09
N THR A 69 5.03 0.41 12.07
CA THR A 69 4.45 0.10 13.38
C THR A 69 3.98 1.37 14.09
N ARG A 70 4.85 2.38 14.20
CA ARG A 70 4.47 3.67 14.81
C ARG A 70 3.33 4.36 14.07
N LEU A 71 3.31 4.25 12.74
CA LEU A 71 2.29 4.87 11.90
C LEU A 71 0.91 4.25 12.15
N VAL A 72 0.80 2.92 12.21
CA VAL A 72 -0.48 2.23 12.44
C VAL A 72 -0.99 2.34 13.88
N GLU A 73 -0.10 2.57 14.85
CA GLU A 73 -0.44 2.78 16.26
C GLU A 73 -0.95 4.20 16.56
N ASP A 74 -0.72 5.18 15.68
CA ASP A 74 -1.16 6.56 15.86
C ASP A 74 -2.68 6.72 15.54
N PRO A 75 -3.54 6.96 16.54
CA PRO A 75 -4.98 7.03 16.35
C PRO A 75 -5.44 8.30 15.60
N SER A 76 -4.55 9.28 15.37
CA SER A 76 -4.86 10.48 14.59
C SER A 76 -4.82 10.22 13.08
N LYS A 77 -4.21 9.11 12.65
CA LYS A 77 -4.05 8.76 11.24
C LYS A 77 -5.27 8.02 10.72
N LYS A 78 -5.57 8.27 9.45
CA LYS A 78 -6.63 7.59 8.70
C LYS A 78 -5.97 6.81 7.58
N PHE A 79 -6.43 5.59 7.38
CA PHE A 79 -5.89 4.68 6.38
C PHE A 79 -7.00 4.14 5.50
N ASP A 80 -6.67 3.89 4.23
CA ASP A 80 -7.46 2.95 3.43
C ASP A 80 -7.43 1.57 4.11
N ALA A 81 -8.57 0.88 4.12
CA ALA A 81 -8.72 -0.39 4.81
C ALA A 81 -7.73 -1.46 4.32
N LYS A 82 -7.43 -1.48 3.02
CA LYS A 82 -6.53 -2.47 2.41
C LYS A 82 -5.08 -2.16 2.78
N ALA A 83 -4.67 -0.89 2.70
CA ALA A 83 -3.35 -0.46 3.13
C ALA A 83 -3.11 -0.77 4.62
N TRP A 84 -4.08 -0.46 5.48
CA TRP A 84 -3.99 -0.74 6.92
C TRP A 84 -3.81 -2.22 7.21
N LEU A 85 -4.60 -3.10 6.59
CA LEU A 85 -4.49 -4.55 6.77
C LEU A 85 -3.12 -5.10 6.34
N VAL A 86 -2.58 -4.61 5.23
CA VAL A 86 -1.23 -4.99 4.77
C VAL A 86 -0.17 -4.52 5.77
N MET A 87 -0.24 -3.26 6.21
CA MET A 87 0.72 -2.70 7.16
C MET A 87 0.70 -3.43 8.50
N VAL A 88 -0.48 -3.67 9.09
CA VAL A 88 -0.62 -4.44 10.34
C VAL A 88 -0.09 -5.87 10.18
N GLY A 89 -0.34 -6.51 9.03
CA GLY A 89 0.24 -7.82 8.74
C GLY A 89 1.77 -7.83 8.71
N LEU A 90 2.40 -6.72 8.30
CA LEU A 90 3.86 -6.57 8.22
C LEU A 90 4.50 -6.22 9.57
N THR A 91 3.79 -5.57 10.50
CA THR A 91 4.35 -5.24 11.83
C THR A 91 4.67 -6.51 12.64
N GLY A 92 4.02 -7.63 12.35
CA GLY A 92 4.20 -8.90 13.07
C GLY A 92 3.74 -8.81 14.53
N GLN A 93 3.08 -7.72 14.92
CA GLN A 93 2.36 -7.64 16.18
C GLN A 93 1.09 -8.47 16.05
N ASN A 94 0.75 -9.24 17.09
CA ASN A 94 -0.56 -9.86 17.15
C ASN A 94 -1.55 -8.83 17.72
N PRO A 95 -2.46 -8.26 16.92
CA PRO A 95 -3.42 -7.26 17.38
C PRO A 95 -4.39 -7.82 18.44
N LEU A 96 -4.44 -9.15 18.61
CA LEU A 96 -5.30 -9.82 19.58
C LEU A 96 -4.65 -10.04 20.96
N THR A 97 -3.37 -9.71 21.13
CA THR A 97 -2.64 -9.95 22.42
C THR A 97 -2.47 -8.71 23.29
N SER A 98 -2.85 -7.52 22.84
CA SER A 98 -2.65 -6.29 23.63
C SER A 98 -3.77 -5.98 24.64
N HIS A 99 -4.94 -6.64 24.55
CA HIS A 99 -6.06 -6.41 25.46
C HIS A 99 -6.89 -7.68 25.72
N PHE A 100 -6.34 -8.61 26.51
CA PHE A 100 -7.09 -9.52 27.38
C PHE A 100 -6.33 -9.72 28.69
#